data_AF-A0A833RNG5-F1
#
_entry.id   AF-A0A833RNG5-F1
#
_cell.length_a   1.000
_cell.length_b   1.000
_cell.length_c   1.000
_cell.angle_alpha   90.00
_cell.angle_beta   90.00
_cell.angle_gamma   90.00
#
_symmetry.space_group_name_H-M   'P 1'
#
loop_
_entity.id
_entity.type
_entity.pdbx_description
1 polymer ?
#
loop_
_entity_poly.entity_id
_entity_poly.type
_entity_poly.pdbx_seq_one_letter_code
_entity_poly.pdbx_strand_id
1 'polypeptide(L)'
;MVQYSFIMATNIMNETKRYSLLVVRTNTAAVAMILTQLFLLLFLQFKRIESLKNTIALPGCPENCGRIPIPYPFGIGPNCSLSEEFNINCNELYIDGTSSPYFLSGISNYTSYNSWIPYEILDISLSLGQARVSSQARGQSPT
;
A
#
# COMPACT_ATOMS: atom_id res chain seq x y z
N MET A 1 -57.34 -49.86 20.54
CA MET A 1 -56.81 -48.67 19.85
C MET A 1 -55.60 -48.05 20.55
N VAL A 2 -55.58 -47.96 21.90
CA VAL A 2 -54.49 -47.34 22.69
C VAL A 2 -53.13 -48.06 22.62
N GLN A 3 -53.12 -49.39 22.45
CA GLN A 3 -51.88 -50.20 22.43
C GLN A 3 -51.03 -49.98 21.16
N TYR A 4 -51.64 -49.72 20.00
CA TYR A 4 -50.91 -49.39 18.77
C TYR A 4 -50.21 -48.03 18.88
N SER A 5 -50.86 -47.04 19.50
CA SER A 5 -50.27 -45.71 19.72
C SER A 5 -49.04 -45.77 20.63
N PHE A 6 -49.07 -46.62 21.68
CA PHE A 6 -47.94 -46.79 22.59
C PHE A 6 -46.75 -47.49 21.91
N ILE A 7 -47.01 -48.55 21.12
CA ILE A 7 -45.96 -49.26 20.37
C ILE A 7 -45.30 -48.33 19.34
N MET A 8 -46.10 -47.53 18.62
CA MET A 8 -45.59 -46.52 17.69
C MET A 8 -44.73 -45.47 18.40
N ALA A 9 -45.17 -44.95 19.56
CA ALA A 9 -44.40 -43.99 20.34
C ALA A 9 -43.06 -44.57 20.82
N THR A 10 -43.04 -45.82 21.28
CA THR A 10 -41.79 -46.50 21.68
C THR A 10 -40.84 -46.76 20.50
N ASN A 11 -41.37 -47.08 19.31
CA ASN A 11 -40.56 -47.26 18.10
C ASN A 11 -39.95 -45.93 17.62
N ILE A 12 -40.71 -44.84 17.66
CA ILE A 12 -40.25 -43.49 17.28
C ILE A 12 -39.21 -42.95 18.28
N MET A 13 -39.42 -43.17 19.59
CA MET A 13 -38.46 -42.83 20.63
C MET A 13 -37.16 -43.65 20.56
N ASN A 14 -37.23 -44.90 20.11
CA ASN A 14 -36.06 -45.76 19.91
C ASN A 14 -35.23 -45.35 18.68
N GLU A 15 -35.90 -44.99 17.58
CA GLU A 15 -35.25 -44.44 16.39
C GLU A 15 -34.58 -43.09 16.69
N THR A 16 -35.27 -42.15 17.35
CA THR A 16 -34.67 -40.86 17.74
C THR A 16 -33.47 -41.00 18.67
N LYS A 17 -33.49 -41.93 19.63
CA LYS A 17 -32.30 -42.26 20.44
C LYS A 17 -31.16 -42.84 19.59
N ARG A 18 -31.46 -43.69 18.60
CA ARG A 18 -30.47 -44.24 17.66
C ARG A 18 -29.85 -43.16 16.76
N TYR A 19 -30.65 -42.26 16.19
CA TYR A 19 -30.13 -41.10 15.42
C TYR A 19 -29.25 -40.20 16.29
N SER A 20 -29.69 -39.91 17.52
CA SER A 20 -28.93 -39.10 18.49
C SER A 20 -27.60 -39.76 18.85
N LEU A 21 -27.60 -41.07 19.09
CA LEU A 21 -26.40 -41.84 19.44
C LEU A 21 -25.46 -42.02 18.22
N LEU A 22 -25.99 -42.15 17.00
CA LEU A 22 -25.20 -42.17 15.75
C LEU A 22 -24.53 -40.81 15.49
N VAL A 23 -25.22 -39.71 15.80
CA VAL A 23 -24.67 -38.33 15.73
C VAL A 23 -23.61 -38.11 16.82
N VAL A 24 -23.82 -38.59 18.05
CA VAL A 24 -22.82 -38.56 19.15
C VAL A 24 -21.64 -39.50 18.88
N ARG A 25 -21.84 -40.55 18.09
CA ARG A 25 -20.81 -41.50 17.62
C ARG A 25 -20.13 -41.04 16.33
N THR A 26 -20.51 -39.89 15.74
CA THR A 26 -19.63 -39.25 14.75
C THR A 26 -18.38 -38.81 15.50
N ASN A 27 -17.27 -39.46 15.15
CA ASN A 27 -16.11 -39.61 16.00
C ASN A 27 -15.64 -38.23 16.51
N THR A 28 -15.57 -38.05 17.82
CA THR A 28 -14.88 -36.91 18.46
C THR A 28 -13.49 -36.70 17.86
N ALA A 29 -12.83 -37.78 17.44
CA ALA A 29 -11.61 -37.76 16.64
C ALA A 29 -11.76 -37.13 15.25
N ALA A 30 -12.84 -37.42 14.50
CA ALA A 30 -13.09 -36.81 13.19
C ALA A 30 -13.38 -35.31 13.33
N VAL A 31 -14.17 -34.90 14.32
CA VAL A 31 -14.42 -33.48 14.61
C VAL A 31 -13.12 -32.79 15.02
N ALA A 32 -12.31 -33.40 15.89
CA ALA A 32 -11.00 -32.88 16.26
C ALA A 32 -10.04 -32.76 15.06
N MET A 33 -10.00 -33.74 14.16
CA MET A 33 -9.18 -33.68 12.94
C MET A 33 -9.57 -32.54 12.01
N ILE A 34 -10.88 -32.28 11.86
CA ILE A 34 -11.38 -31.16 11.05
C ILE A 34 -10.97 -29.83 11.70
N LEU A 35 -11.11 -29.69 13.02
CA LEU A 35 -10.71 -28.47 13.74
C LEU A 35 -9.19 -28.23 13.66
N THR A 36 -8.37 -29.27 13.79
CA THR A 36 -6.91 -29.14 13.65
C THR A 36 -6.49 -28.76 12.23
N GLN A 37 -7.17 -29.30 11.21
CA GLN A 37 -6.89 -28.97 9.82
C GLN A 37 -7.28 -27.53 9.50
N LEU A 38 -8.43 -27.05 9.99
CA LEU A 38 -8.86 -25.65 9.85
C LEU A 38 -7.88 -24.69 10.54
N PHE A 39 -7.38 -25.06 11.72
CA PHE A 39 -6.37 -24.29 12.45
C PHE A 39 -5.03 -24.25 11.69
N LEU A 40 -4.55 -25.40 11.19
CA LEU A 40 -3.35 -25.47 10.35
C LEU A 40 -3.48 -24.60 9.10
N LEU A 41 -4.64 -24.65 8.42
CA LEU A 41 -4.93 -23.80 7.28
C LEU A 41 -4.93 -22.32 7.65
N LEU A 42 -5.47 -21.93 8.81
CA LEU A 42 -5.40 -20.56 9.32
C LEU A 42 -3.94 -20.11 9.58
N PHE A 43 -3.12 -20.95 10.21
CA PHE A 43 -1.71 -20.67 10.47
C PHE A 43 -0.88 -20.52 9.18
N LEU A 44 -1.23 -21.25 8.12
CA LEU A 44 -0.59 -21.10 6.81
C LEU A 44 -0.94 -19.76 6.13
N GLN A 45 -2.11 -19.16 6.41
CA GLN A 45 -2.43 -17.81 5.92
C GLN A 45 -1.63 -16.72 6.66
N PHE A 46 -1.21 -16.96 7.91
CA PHE A 46 -0.41 -16.01 8.69
C PHE A 46 1.05 -15.86 8.22
N LYS A 47 1.56 -16.77 7.37
CA LYS A 47 2.94 -16.71 6.87
C LYS A 47 3.15 -15.85 5.62
N ARG A 48 2.15 -15.07 5.18
CA ARG A 48 2.33 -14.15 4.04
C ARG A 48 2.13 -12.70 4.47
N ILE A 49 3.19 -12.11 5.03
CA ILE A 49 3.44 -10.68 4.88
C ILE A 49 4.80 -10.58 4.21
N GLU A 50 4.80 -10.61 2.88
CA GLU A 50 5.93 -10.03 2.16
C GLU A 50 5.89 -8.54 2.46
N SER A 51 7.01 -8.03 2.97
CA SER A 51 7.26 -6.60 3.00
C SER A 51 7.25 -6.11 1.56
N LEU A 52 6.08 -5.68 1.09
CA LEU A 52 6.05 -4.77 -0.03
C LEU A 52 6.72 -3.51 0.53
N LYS A 53 7.99 -3.32 0.17
CA LYS A 53 8.57 -1.98 0.23
C LYS A 53 7.59 -1.12 -0.55
N ASN A 54 6.83 -0.29 0.16
CA ASN A 54 6.02 0.74 -0.46
C ASN A 54 7.01 1.79 -0.98
N THR A 55 7.75 1.43 -2.02
CA THR A 55 8.67 2.31 -2.72
C THR A 55 7.78 3.39 -3.31
N ILE A 56 7.99 4.62 -2.85
CA ILE A 56 7.23 5.76 -3.35
C ILE A 56 7.72 6.16 -4.75
N ALA A 57 9.00 5.91 -5.05
CA ALA A 57 9.63 6.14 -6.35
C ALA A 57 9.63 4.87 -7.22
N LEU A 58 10.05 5.02 -8.48
CA LEU A 58 10.29 3.89 -9.36
C LEU A 58 11.40 2.99 -8.78
N PRO A 59 11.27 1.65 -8.78
CA PRO A 59 12.30 0.77 -8.22
C PRO A 59 13.68 1.00 -8.84
N GLY A 60 14.69 1.19 -8.00
CA GLY A 60 16.06 1.49 -8.43
C GLY A 60 16.36 2.98 -8.62
N CYS A 61 15.37 3.86 -8.43
CA CYS A 61 15.54 5.31 -8.49
C CYS A 61 15.62 5.95 -7.09
N PRO A 62 16.19 7.16 -6.98
CA PRO A 62 16.21 7.89 -5.72
C PRO A 62 14.80 8.23 -5.25
N GLU A 63 14.51 7.92 -3.98
CA GLU A 63 13.20 8.20 -3.36
C GLU A 63 13.11 9.63 -2.77
N ASN A 64 14.24 10.31 -2.58
CA ASN A 64 14.31 11.58 -1.88
C ASN A 64 15.35 12.50 -2.51
N CYS A 65 15.08 13.81 -2.47
CA CYS A 65 16.07 14.88 -2.66
C CYS A 65 16.14 15.69 -1.37
N GLY A 66 17.25 15.61 -0.65
CA GLY A 66 17.34 16.15 0.71
C GLY A 66 16.27 15.51 1.61
N ARG A 67 15.37 16.33 2.16
CA ARG A 67 14.27 15.87 3.03
C ARG A 67 12.93 15.69 2.32
N ILE A 68 12.88 15.95 1.02
CA ILE A 68 11.63 15.93 0.25
C ILE A 68 11.48 14.56 -0.42
N PRO A 69 10.37 13.83 -0.19
CA PRO A 69 10.07 12.59 -0.90
C PRO A 69 9.68 12.89 -2.36
N ILE A 70 10.16 12.05 -3.28
CA ILE A 70 9.94 12.17 -4.72
C ILE A 70 9.21 10.91 -5.20
N PRO A 71 7.87 10.92 -5.22
CA PRO A 71 7.11 9.75 -5.62
C PRO A 71 6.96 9.67 -7.14
N TYR A 72 6.85 8.45 -7.69
CA TYR A 72 6.44 8.26 -9.08
C TYR A 72 5.04 8.88 -9.29
N PRO A 73 4.77 9.64 -10.36
CA PRO A 73 5.47 9.71 -11.66
C PRO A 73 6.70 10.61 -11.73
N PHE A 74 7.07 11.29 -10.64
CA PHE A 74 8.27 12.11 -10.57
C PHE A 74 9.52 11.26 -10.34
N GLY A 75 10.69 11.77 -10.73
CA GLY A 75 11.94 11.06 -10.50
C GLY A 75 13.17 11.92 -10.74
N ILE A 76 14.31 11.42 -10.25
CA ILE A 76 15.61 12.07 -10.37
C ILE A 76 16.50 11.20 -11.25
N GLY A 77 16.98 11.77 -12.36
CA GLY A 77 17.88 11.08 -13.27
C GLY A 77 17.18 10.31 -14.40
N PRO A 78 17.97 9.65 -15.26
CA PRO A 78 17.46 9.05 -16.48
C PRO A 78 16.52 7.88 -16.19
N ASN A 79 15.38 7.85 -16.90
CA ASN A 79 14.35 6.80 -16.79
C ASN A 79 13.72 6.64 -15.39
N CYS A 80 13.85 7.65 -14.51
CA CYS A 80 13.25 7.62 -13.17
C CYS A 80 11.91 8.33 -13.07
N SER A 81 11.56 9.13 -14.09
CA SER A 81 10.29 9.83 -14.20
C SER A 81 9.42 9.21 -15.30
N LEU A 82 8.11 9.48 -15.27
CA LEU A 82 7.16 9.06 -16.31
C LEU A 82 7.48 9.70 -17.67
N SER A 83 7.92 10.95 -17.67
CA SER A 83 8.39 11.69 -18.84
C SER A 83 9.36 12.81 -18.42
N GLU A 84 9.90 13.56 -19.38
CA GLU A 84 10.88 14.62 -19.12
C GLU A 84 10.30 15.75 -18.26
N GLU A 85 9.01 16.05 -18.38
CA GLU A 85 8.31 17.07 -17.59
C GLU A 85 8.19 16.72 -16.11
N PHE A 86 8.27 15.43 -15.77
CA PHE A 86 8.26 14.93 -14.39
C PHE A 86 9.68 14.71 -13.83
N ASN A 87 10.72 15.03 -14.60
CA ASN A 87 12.09 14.93 -14.14
C ASN A 87 12.41 16.09 -13.19
N ILE A 88 12.82 15.75 -11.97
CA ILE A 88 13.18 16.71 -10.93
C ILE A 88 14.69 16.83 -10.89
N ASN A 89 15.16 18.07 -10.96
CA ASN A 89 16.56 18.33 -10.78
C ASN A 89 16.87 18.46 -9.28
N CYS A 90 17.81 17.65 -8.80
CA CYS A 90 18.26 17.63 -7.41
C CYS A 90 19.70 18.12 -7.33
N ASN A 91 19.92 19.43 -7.49
CA ASN A 91 21.24 20.04 -7.30
C ASN A 91 21.28 20.83 -5.99
N GLU A 92 22.49 21.18 -5.56
CA GLU A 92 22.76 22.09 -4.46
C GLU A 92 22.32 23.52 -4.83
N LEU A 93 21.03 23.80 -4.77
CA LEU A 93 20.60 25.17 -4.49
C LEU A 93 20.90 25.39 -3.01
N TYR A 94 21.93 26.20 -2.73
CA TYR A 94 22.57 26.36 -1.43
C TYR A 94 21.56 26.81 -0.34
N ILE A 95 20.88 25.85 0.24
CA ILE A 95 20.24 25.94 1.55
C ILE A 95 21.10 25.09 2.46
N ASP A 96 21.95 25.73 3.27
CA ASP A 96 22.58 25.07 4.42
C ASP A 96 23.43 23.82 4.07
N GLY A 97 23.94 23.73 2.83
CA GLY A 97 24.68 22.56 2.32
C GLY A 97 23.84 21.34 1.96
N THR A 98 22.51 21.47 1.84
CA THR A 98 21.59 20.38 1.48
C THR A 98 21.10 20.49 0.04
N SER A 99 21.02 19.37 -0.68
CA SER A 99 20.42 19.28 -2.03
C SER A 99 18.92 19.60 -1.96
N SER A 100 18.46 20.56 -2.77
CA SER A 100 17.05 20.98 -2.82
C SER A 100 16.43 20.66 -4.18
N PRO A 101 15.25 20.00 -4.24
CA PRO A 101 14.62 19.68 -5.51
C PRO A 101 13.99 20.91 -6.17
N TYR A 102 14.12 21.02 -7.49
CA TYR A 102 13.49 22.09 -8.26
C TYR A 102 13.04 21.64 -9.66
N PHE A 103 12.04 22.35 -10.19
CA PHE A 103 11.64 22.30 -11.60
C PHE A 103 12.19 23.50 -12.35
N LEU A 104 12.49 23.33 -13.63
CA LEU A 104 12.78 24.43 -14.55
C LEU A 104 11.53 24.73 -15.37
N SER A 105 10.95 25.91 -15.20
CA SER A 105 9.91 26.38 -16.13
C SER A 105 10.53 27.30 -17.18
N GLY A 106 10.29 27.03 -18.46
CA GLY A 106 10.59 27.97 -19.54
C GLY A 106 9.41 28.91 -19.78
N ILE A 107 9.67 30.22 -19.89
CA ILE A 107 8.66 31.18 -20.39
C ILE A 107 8.88 31.35 -21.90
N SER A 108 8.00 30.80 -22.72
CA SER A 108 8.12 30.78 -24.18
C SER A 108 7.88 32.12 -24.89
N ASN A 109 7.54 33.19 -24.15
CA ASN A 109 7.24 34.51 -24.73
C ASN A 109 8.41 35.51 -24.69
N TYR A 110 9.57 35.16 -24.12
CA TYR A 110 10.78 36.00 -24.11
C TYR A 110 11.81 35.49 -25.11
N THR A 111 11.91 36.17 -26.25
CA THR A 111 12.72 35.77 -27.41
C THR A 111 14.22 36.07 -27.31
N SER A 112 14.83 36.24 -26.13
CA SER A 112 16.28 36.56 -26.06
C SER A 112 17.02 36.22 -24.75
N TYR A 113 16.49 35.32 -23.94
CA TYR A 113 17.28 34.68 -22.86
C TYR A 113 16.58 33.36 -22.54
N ASN A 114 17.32 32.28 -22.34
CA ASN A 114 16.74 31.05 -21.80
C ASN A 114 16.41 31.32 -20.31
N SER A 115 15.33 32.07 -20.06
CA SER A 115 14.90 32.45 -18.72
C SER A 115 14.21 31.25 -18.08
N TRP A 116 15.02 30.26 -17.71
CA TRP A 116 14.59 29.14 -16.88
C TRP A 116 14.43 29.68 -15.47
N ILE A 117 13.19 29.79 -15.00
CA ILE A 117 12.92 30.14 -13.61
C ILE A 117 12.93 28.85 -12.80
N PRO A 118 13.86 28.67 -11.85
CA PRO A 118 13.82 27.53 -10.96
C PRO A 118 12.70 27.72 -9.94
N TYR A 119 11.84 26.72 -9.82
CA TYR A 119 10.85 26.64 -8.74
C TYR A 119 11.28 25.57 -7.74
N GLU A 120 11.56 25.98 -6.50
CA GLU A 120 11.91 25.07 -5.40
C GLU A 120 10.67 24.27 -4.99
N ILE A 121 10.79 22.95 -4.93
CA ILE A 121 9.71 22.07 -4.49
C ILE A 121 9.74 21.98 -2.97
N LEU A 122 8.64 22.39 -2.34
CA LEU A 122 8.48 22.36 -0.88
C LEU A 122 7.85 21.05 -0.41
N ASP A 123 6.91 20.50 -1.18
CA ASP A 123 6.21 19.25 -0.89
C ASP A 123 5.44 18.73 -2.11
N ILE A 124 5.26 17.42 -2.21
CA ILE A 124 4.46 16.74 -3.24
C ILE A 124 3.43 15.85 -2.54
N SER A 125 2.14 16.13 -2.75
CA SER A 125 1.05 15.33 -2.20
C SER A 125 0.24 14.70 -3.32
N LEU A 126 0.41 13.38 -3.50
CA LEU A 126 -0.37 12.60 -4.47
C LEU A 126 -1.85 12.47 -4.05
N SER A 127 -2.13 12.36 -2.75
CA SER A 127 -3.50 12.26 -2.24
C SER A 127 -4.32 13.53 -2.46
N LEU A 128 -3.65 14.69 -2.44
CA LEU A 128 -4.25 15.98 -2.72
C LEU A 128 -4.10 16.40 -4.20
N GLY A 129 -3.31 15.66 -4.99
CA GLY A 129 -3.04 15.98 -6.39
C GLY A 129 -2.32 17.33 -6.58
N GLN A 130 -1.48 17.74 -5.63
CA GLN A 130 -0.84 19.06 -5.65
C GLN A 130 0.66 18.98 -5.33
N ALA A 131 1.42 19.91 -5.88
CA ALA A 131 2.80 20.19 -5.50
C ALA A 131 2.91 21.65 -5.05
N ARG A 132 3.58 21.87 -3.92
CA ARG A 132 3.84 23.22 -3.41
C ARG A 132 5.21 23.67 -3.87
N VAL A 133 5.27 24.85 -4.48
CA VAL A 133 6.50 25.40 -5.05
C VAL A 133 6.76 26.84 -4.60
N SER A 134 8.02 27.26 -4.63
CA SER A 134 8.46 28.63 -4.36
C SER A 134 9.30 29.16 -5.53
N SER A 135 8.97 30.35 -6.04
CA SER A 135 9.80 31.10 -7.02
C SER A 135 10.99 31.80 -6.35
N GLN A 136 10.88 32.04 -5.05
CA GLN A 136 11.97 32.58 -4.25
C GLN A 136 12.81 31.40 -3.79
N ALA A 137 13.94 31.15 -4.43
CA ALA A 137 14.98 30.33 -3.81
C ALA A 137 15.31 31.00 -2.47
N ARG A 138 15.09 30.30 -1.35
CA ARG A 138 15.25 30.85 0.01
C ARG A 138 16.70 31.26 0.39
N GLY A 139 17.58 31.47 -0.59
CA GLY A 139 18.97 31.88 -0.45
C GLY A 139 19.37 33.20 -1.12
N GLN A 140 18.45 34.00 -1.68
CA GLN A 140 18.79 35.37 -2.08
C GLN A 140 18.78 36.31 -0.87
N SER A 141 19.90 36.39 -0.17
CA SER A 141 20.33 37.66 0.40
C SER A 141 21.27 38.31 -0.61
N PRO A 142 20.96 39.50 -1.15
CA PRO A 142 21.90 40.25 -1.95
C PRO A 142 22.95 40.84 -1.00
N THR A 143 24.20 40.42 -1.11
CA THR A 143 25.36 41.19 -0.65
C THR A 143 26.09 41.74 -1.85
#